data_AF-A0A0R1WDX7-F1
#
_entry.id   AF-A0A0R1WDX7-F1
#
_cell.length_a   1.000
_cell.length_b   1.000
_cell.length_c   1.000
_cell.angle_alpha   90.00
_cell.angle_beta   90.00
_cell.angle_gamma   90.00
#
_symmetry.space_group_name_H-M   'P 1'
#
loop_
_entity.id
_entity.type
_entity.pdbx_description
1 polymer ?
#
loop_
_entity_poly.entity_id
_entity_poly.type
_entity_poly.pdbx_seq_one_letter_code
_entity_poly.pdbx_strand_id
1 'polypeptide(L)'
;MGLVPTLDKKATIKKVREFFSEDEYYPTIKRRAGEYGLKSPQMDITGIRGSRFGNSTEKMMVMFAEYAKAKRTVDDAIAGCRQMSQVILKKRYIDGWDIYDVRPLVNRYGHETYTNADKHACLEFADCLECKAWENNVDSEIIPNLLVFEKNGS
;
A
#
# COMPACT_ATOMS: atom_id res chain seq x y z
N MET A 1 -30.56 5.91 -16.26
CA MET A 1 -29.76 5.44 -15.10
C MET A 1 -28.53 4.77 -15.66
N GLY A 2 -27.34 5.33 -15.44
CA GLY A 2 -26.10 4.69 -15.89
C GLY A 2 -25.84 3.44 -15.05
N LEU A 3 -25.52 2.32 -15.71
CA LEU A 3 -25.10 1.09 -15.03
C LEU A 3 -23.85 1.39 -14.20
N VAL A 4 -23.84 0.98 -12.93
CA VAL A 4 -22.64 1.02 -12.11
C VAL A 4 -21.54 0.23 -12.83
N PRO A 5 -20.34 0.78 -13.03
CA PRO A 5 -19.26 0.09 -13.73
C PRO A 5 -18.97 -1.26 -13.07
N THR A 6 -18.86 -2.32 -13.88
CA THR A 6 -18.51 -3.66 -13.38
C THR A 6 -17.02 -3.72 -13.04
N LEU A 7 -16.68 -4.19 -11.85
CA LEU A 7 -15.27 -4.38 -11.44
C LEU A 7 -14.65 -5.56 -12.19
N ASP A 8 -13.55 -5.32 -12.91
CA ASP A 8 -12.67 -6.36 -13.41
C ASP A 8 -11.84 -6.90 -12.24
N LYS A 9 -12.36 -7.95 -11.61
CA LYS A 9 -11.74 -8.61 -10.47
C LYS A 9 -10.34 -9.13 -10.82
N LYS A 10 -10.15 -9.67 -12.02
CA LYS A 10 -8.88 -10.30 -12.41
C LYS A 10 -7.79 -9.24 -12.57
N ALA A 11 -8.09 -8.14 -13.24
CA ALA A 11 -7.16 -7.04 -13.39
C ALA A 11 -6.86 -6.34 -12.05
N THR A 12 -7.87 -6.16 -11.20
CA THR A 12 -7.71 -5.59 -9.85
C THR A 12 -6.78 -6.45 -8.99
N ILE A 13 -7.01 -7.77 -8.92
CA ILE A 13 -6.15 -8.70 -8.17
C ILE A 13 -4.71 -8.65 -8.69
N LYS A 14 -4.53 -8.58 -10.02
CA LYS A 14 -3.21 -8.46 -10.63
C LYS A 14 -2.50 -7.18 -10.18
N LYS A 15 -3.17 -6.03 -10.26
CA LYS A 15 -2.62 -4.74 -9.81
C LYS A 15 -2.23 -4.75 -8.33
N VAL A 16 -3.04 -5.37 -7.47
CA VAL A 16 -2.71 -5.46 -6.03
C VAL A 16 -1.46 -6.30 -5.81
N ARG A 17 -1.29 -7.40 -6.53
CA ARG A 17 -0.07 -8.21 -6.43
C ARG A 17 1.15 -7.43 -6.92
N GLU A 18 1.03 -6.77 -8.06
CA GLU A 18 2.09 -5.90 -8.62
C GLU A 18 2.44 -4.75 -7.67
N PHE A 19 1.45 -4.13 -7.03
CA PHE A 19 1.66 -3.08 -6.02
C PHE A 19 2.58 -3.53 -4.87
N PHE A 20 2.48 -4.80 -4.45
CA PHE A 20 3.35 -5.34 -3.40
C PHE A 20 4.68 -5.91 -3.91
N SER A 21 4.76 -6.37 -5.16
CA SER A 21 5.95 -7.05 -5.69
C SER A 21 6.88 -6.14 -6.50
N GLU A 22 6.34 -5.19 -7.25
CA GLU A 22 7.14 -4.35 -8.14
C GLU A 22 7.80 -3.21 -7.36
N ASP A 23 9.08 -2.98 -7.65
CA ASP A 23 9.94 -2.10 -6.87
C ASP A 23 9.45 -0.64 -6.84
N GLU A 24 8.72 -0.22 -7.88
CA GLU A 24 8.21 1.15 -8.03
C GLU A 24 7.05 1.51 -7.08
N TYR A 25 6.36 0.52 -6.50
CA TYR A 25 5.18 0.75 -5.64
C TYR A 25 5.51 0.59 -4.15
N TYR A 26 4.88 -0.38 -3.46
CA TYR A 26 5.00 -0.55 -2.02
C TYR A 26 6.45 -0.71 -1.52
N PRO A 27 7.35 -1.45 -2.21
CA PRO A 27 8.76 -1.50 -1.83
C PRO A 27 9.43 -0.11 -1.78
N THR A 28 9.13 0.76 -2.75
CA THR A 28 9.62 2.15 -2.74
C THR A 28 8.96 2.98 -1.64
N ILE A 29 7.65 2.83 -1.40
CA ILE A 29 6.95 3.49 -0.30
C ILE A 29 7.62 3.13 1.04
N LYS A 30 7.80 1.83 1.30
CA LYS A 30 8.44 1.32 2.51
C LYS A 30 9.87 1.85 2.69
N ARG A 31 10.66 1.85 1.61
CA ARG A 31 12.05 2.34 1.62
C ARG A 31 12.12 3.85 1.92
N ARG A 32 11.29 4.64 1.25
CA ARG A 32 11.27 6.11 1.36
C ARG A 32 10.56 6.59 2.62
N ALA A 33 9.70 5.80 3.25
CA ALA A 33 9.12 6.12 4.56
C ALA A 33 10.15 6.08 5.71
N GLY A 34 11.39 5.63 5.46
CA GLY A 34 12.48 5.68 6.44
C GLY A 34 12.58 4.47 7.37
N GLU A 35 11.86 3.37 7.09
CA GLU A 35 11.87 2.16 7.94
C GLU A 35 13.21 1.41 7.97
N TYR A 36 14.17 1.75 7.11
CA TYR A 36 15.55 1.22 7.13
C TYR A 36 16.49 2.00 8.08
N GLY A 37 15.97 2.56 9.17
CA GLY A 37 16.81 3.23 10.18
C GLY A 37 17.48 4.51 9.68
N LEU A 38 16.95 5.14 8.63
CA LEU A 38 17.33 6.50 8.27
C LEU A 38 16.79 7.41 9.37
N LYS A 39 17.62 7.64 10.40
CA LYS A 39 17.40 8.69 11.39
C LYS A 39 17.05 9.96 10.62
N SER A 40 15.92 10.58 10.94
CA SER A 40 15.64 11.96 10.57
C SER A 40 16.94 12.76 10.79
N PRO A 41 17.41 13.56 9.83
CA PRO A 41 18.60 14.38 10.05
C PRO A 41 18.40 15.15 11.35
N GLN A 42 19.18 14.83 12.39
CA GLN A 42 19.24 15.64 13.59
C GLN A 42 19.92 16.95 13.16
N MET A 43 19.10 17.95 12.85
CA MET A 43 19.55 19.30 12.57
C MET A 43 20.19 19.84 13.85
N ASP A 44 21.52 19.84 13.89
CA ASP A 44 22.27 20.54 14.91
C ASP A 44 22.11 22.05 14.67
N ILE A 45 21.08 22.65 15.28
CA ILE A 45 20.81 24.09 15.21
C ILE A 45 21.75 24.81 16.18
N THR A 46 23.06 24.75 15.92
CA THR A 46 24.02 25.69 16.48
C THR A 46 25.02 26.11 15.40
N GLY A 47 24.69 27.18 14.67
CA GLY A 47 25.63 27.81 13.73
C GLY A 47 24.97 28.43 12.51
N ILE A 48 24.42 29.63 12.66
CA ILE A 48 23.89 30.44 11.57
C ILE A 48 25.01 30.72 10.55
N ARG A 49 24.82 30.34 9.28
CA ARG A 49 25.27 31.11 8.11
C ARG A 49 24.25 31.00 6.98
N GLY A 50 23.66 32.14 6.64
CA GLY A 50 22.73 32.27 5.52
C GLY A 50 23.33 31.71 4.25
N SER A 51 22.67 30.70 3.70
CA SER A 51 22.98 30.16 2.40
C SER A 51 21.66 29.75 1.74
N ARG A 52 21.58 29.92 0.42
CA ARG A 52 20.39 29.65 -0.42
C ARG A 52 20.07 28.14 -0.53
N PHE A 53 20.26 27.38 0.54
CA PHE A 53 20.18 25.92 0.62
C PHE A 53 18.91 25.42 1.33
N GLY A 54 18.01 26.31 1.80
CA GLY A 54 16.79 25.92 2.51
C GLY A 54 15.80 25.09 1.68
N ASN A 55 15.83 25.20 0.35
CA ASN A 55 14.80 24.62 -0.51
C ASN A 55 14.98 23.10 -0.76
N SER A 56 16.19 22.55 -0.69
CA SER A 56 16.42 21.12 -0.95
C SER A 56 16.11 20.26 0.28
N THR A 57 16.51 20.69 1.47
CA THR A 57 16.22 20.00 2.72
C THR A 57 14.74 20.00 3.05
N GLU A 58 14.06 21.14 2.86
CA GLU A 58 12.61 21.25 3.07
C GLU A 58 11.83 20.34 2.10
N LYS A 59 12.18 20.34 0.80
CA LYS A 59 11.58 19.42 -0.19
C LYS A 59 11.79 17.96 0.18
N MET A 60 12.98 17.61 0.67
CA MET A 60 13.28 16.25 1.12
C MET A 60 12.43 15.87 2.34
N MET A 61 12.27 16.77 3.32
CA MET A 61 11.40 16.53 4.48
C MET A 61 9.93 16.34 4.08
N VAL A 62 9.42 17.17 3.16
CA VAL A 62 8.06 17.02 2.62
C VAL A 62 7.91 15.67 1.94
N MET A 63 8.85 15.28 1.09
CA MET A 63 8.83 13.99 0.42
C MET A 63 8.81 12.82 1.43
N PHE A 64 9.65 12.86 2.48
CA PHE A 64 9.64 11.85 3.54
C PHE A 64 8.29 11.78 4.26
N ALA A 65 7.68 12.92 4.57
CA ALA A 65 6.38 12.99 5.22
C ALA A 65 5.27 12.38 4.34
N GLU A 66 5.29 12.65 3.03
CA GLU A 66 4.34 12.08 2.08
C GLU A 66 4.47 10.56 1.98
N TYR A 67 5.70 10.01 1.90
CA TYR A 67 5.90 8.55 1.92
C TYR A 67 5.53 7.90 3.25
N ALA A 68 5.79 8.57 4.38
CA ALA A 68 5.35 8.06 5.69
C ALA A 68 3.82 8.03 5.79
N LYS A 69 3.13 9.05 5.27
CA LYS A 69 1.66 9.11 5.18
C LYS A 69 1.12 8.00 4.27
N ALA A 70 1.71 7.81 3.09
CA ALA A 70 1.35 6.73 2.18
C ALA A 70 1.51 5.35 2.83
N LYS A 71 2.62 5.13 3.53
CA LYS A 71 2.87 3.86 4.24
C LYS A 71 1.85 3.58 5.34
N ARG A 72 1.53 4.59 6.16
CA ARG A 72 0.43 4.50 7.15
C ARG A 72 -0.92 4.20 6.49
N THR A 73 -1.18 4.81 5.35
CA THR A 73 -2.41 4.57 4.57
C THR A 73 -2.51 3.10 4.13
N VAL A 74 -1.41 2.49 3.69
CA VAL A 74 -1.37 1.05 3.38
C VAL A 74 -1.61 0.21 4.64
N ASP A 75 -0.96 0.54 5.76
CA ASP A 75 -1.14 -0.16 7.03
C ASP A 75 -2.60 -0.07 7.53
N ASP A 76 -3.24 1.10 7.42
CA ASP A 76 -4.64 1.35 7.76
C ASP A 76 -5.60 0.62 6.83
N ALA A 77 -5.30 0.58 5.52
CA ALA A 77 -6.08 -0.17 4.54
C ALA A 77 -6.07 -1.68 4.86
N ILE A 78 -4.89 -2.23 5.19
CA ILE A 78 -4.79 -3.61 5.66
C ILE A 78 -5.62 -3.80 6.93
N ALA A 79 -5.50 -2.90 7.91
CA ALA A 79 -6.26 -2.99 9.16
C ALA A 79 -7.79 -2.93 8.96
N GLY A 80 -8.26 -2.29 7.88
CA GLY A 80 -9.66 -2.25 7.48
C GLY A 80 -10.20 -3.57 6.90
N CYS A 81 -9.34 -4.46 6.42
CA CYS A 81 -9.74 -5.76 5.89
C CYS A 81 -10.16 -6.74 6.99
N ARG A 82 -10.91 -7.79 6.63
CA ARG A 82 -11.22 -8.92 7.53
C ARG A 82 -9.95 -9.63 8.02
N GLN A 83 -10.06 -10.29 9.17
CA GLN A 83 -8.91 -10.94 9.86
C GLN A 83 -8.12 -11.90 8.96
N MET A 84 -8.79 -12.74 8.18
CA MET A 84 -8.12 -13.68 7.26
C MET A 84 -7.34 -12.94 6.17
N SER A 85 -7.92 -11.90 5.58
CA SER A 85 -7.26 -11.05 4.59
C SER A 85 -6.06 -10.31 5.18
N GLN A 86 -6.17 -9.82 6.42
CA GLN A 86 -5.06 -9.22 7.14
C GLN A 86 -3.89 -10.19 7.31
N VAL A 87 -4.17 -11.44 7.65
CA VAL A 87 -3.13 -12.48 7.79
C VAL A 87 -2.42 -12.69 6.47
N ILE A 88 -3.15 -12.81 5.36
CA ILE A 88 -2.56 -12.99 4.03
C ILE A 88 -1.72 -11.77 3.65
N LEU A 89 -2.30 -10.55 3.72
CA LEU A 89 -1.63 -9.31 3.35
C LEU A 89 -0.34 -9.12 4.16
N LYS A 90 -0.40 -9.25 5.48
CA LYS A 90 0.77 -9.09 6.36
C LYS A 90 1.81 -10.19 6.13
N LYS A 91 1.42 -11.46 6.19
CA LYS A 91 2.39 -12.57 6.17
C LYS A 91 2.95 -12.81 4.78
N ARG A 92 2.10 -12.83 3.76
CA ARG A 92 2.55 -13.10 2.39
C ARG A 92 3.21 -11.89 1.75
N TYR A 93 2.56 -10.72 1.79
CA TYR A 93 2.99 -9.57 1.00
C TYR A 93 3.94 -8.63 1.76
N ILE A 94 3.73 -8.39 3.06
CA ILE A 94 4.61 -7.50 3.84
C ILE A 94 5.84 -8.22 4.38
N ASP A 95 5.64 -9.41 4.99
CA ASP A 95 6.69 -10.20 5.62
C ASP A 95 7.41 -11.14 4.63
N GLY A 96 6.84 -11.36 3.45
CA GLY A 96 7.45 -12.19 2.39
C GLY A 96 7.44 -13.70 2.64
N TRP A 97 6.58 -14.20 3.53
CA TRP A 97 6.51 -15.63 3.86
C TRP A 97 6.07 -16.46 2.68
N ASP A 98 6.54 -17.71 2.60
CA ASP A 98 6.12 -18.63 1.56
C ASP A 98 4.63 -19.04 1.72
N ILE A 99 3.97 -19.33 0.60
CA ILE A 99 2.56 -19.77 0.57
C ILE A 99 2.35 -21.02 1.45
N TYR A 100 3.33 -21.92 1.51
CA TYR A 100 3.25 -23.13 2.34
C TYR A 100 3.20 -22.81 3.84
N ASP A 101 3.82 -21.71 4.28
CA ASP A 101 3.82 -21.26 5.67
C ASP A 101 2.57 -20.45 6.02
N VAL A 102 2.04 -19.70 5.05
CA VAL A 102 0.84 -18.87 5.25
C VAL A 102 -0.45 -19.71 5.20
N ARG A 103 -0.52 -20.72 4.33
CA ARG A 103 -1.71 -21.55 4.12
C ARG A 103 -2.29 -22.15 5.42
N PRO A 104 -1.49 -22.74 6.33
CA PRO A 104 -2.01 -23.26 7.61
C PRO A 104 -2.66 -22.18 8.50
N LEU A 105 -2.27 -20.91 8.37
CA LEU A 105 -2.86 -19.81 9.13
C LEU A 105 -4.24 -19.44 8.58
N VAL A 106 -4.39 -19.46 7.25
CA VAL A 106 -5.65 -19.18 6.55
C VAL A 106 -6.69 -20.25 6.84
N ASN A 107 -6.30 -21.52 6.82
CA ASN A 107 -7.20 -22.66 7.07
C ASN A 107 -7.86 -22.64 8.46
N ARG A 108 -7.35 -21.85 9.41
CA ARG A 108 -7.97 -21.68 10.74
C ARG A 108 -9.29 -20.91 10.68
N TYR A 109 -9.51 -20.15 9.61
CA TYR A 109 -10.69 -19.30 9.42
C TYR A 109 -11.78 -19.98 8.58
N GLY A 110 -11.55 -21.20 8.07
CA GLY A 110 -12.54 -21.99 7.34
C GLY A 110 -11.94 -22.94 6.30
N HIS A 111 -12.80 -23.59 5.52
CA HIS A 111 -12.43 -24.56 4.48
C HIS A 111 -12.19 -23.92 3.10
N GLU A 112 -11.83 -22.64 3.05
CA GLU A 112 -11.50 -21.98 1.79
C GLU A 112 -10.09 -22.35 1.33
N THR A 113 -9.90 -22.53 0.02
CA THR A 113 -8.55 -22.69 -0.54
C THR A 113 -7.77 -21.38 -0.39
N TYR A 114 -6.46 -21.47 -0.11
CA TYR A 114 -5.57 -20.31 -0.05
C TYR A 114 -5.74 -19.40 -1.28
N THR A 115 -5.83 -19.99 -2.47
CA THR A 115 -5.96 -19.23 -3.73
C THR A 115 -7.22 -18.36 -3.76
N ASN A 116 -8.35 -18.82 -3.23
CA ASN A 116 -9.56 -18.01 -3.20
C ASN A 116 -9.50 -16.96 -2.09
N ALA A 117 -8.99 -17.33 -0.91
CA ALA A 117 -8.78 -16.41 0.20
C ALA A 117 -7.84 -15.26 -0.20
N ASP A 118 -6.77 -15.54 -0.95
CA ASP A 118 -5.83 -14.54 -1.48
C ASP A 118 -6.51 -13.60 -2.49
N LYS A 119 -7.31 -14.13 -3.42
CA LYS A 119 -8.10 -13.29 -4.34
C LYS A 119 -9.05 -12.36 -3.58
N HIS A 120 -9.72 -12.88 -2.55
CA HIS A 120 -10.59 -12.07 -1.70
C HIS A 120 -9.82 -11.01 -0.93
N ALA A 121 -8.66 -11.36 -0.36
CA ALA A 121 -7.80 -10.42 0.33
C ALA A 121 -7.33 -9.29 -0.59
N CYS A 122 -6.97 -9.59 -1.84
CA CYS A 122 -6.59 -8.58 -2.82
C CYS A 122 -7.74 -7.63 -3.16
N LEU A 123 -8.94 -8.16 -3.44
CA LEU A 123 -10.11 -7.33 -3.77
C LEU A 123 -10.50 -6.43 -2.59
N GLU A 124 -10.60 -7.01 -1.39
CA GLU A 124 -10.92 -6.26 -0.17
C GLU A 124 -9.88 -5.18 0.12
N PHE A 125 -8.59 -5.50 -0.05
CA PHE A 125 -7.52 -4.53 0.10
C PHE A 125 -7.63 -3.37 -0.90
N ALA A 126 -7.95 -3.63 -2.16
CA ALA A 126 -8.10 -2.58 -3.16
C ALA A 126 -9.24 -1.60 -2.78
N ASP A 127 -10.38 -2.13 -2.32
CA ASP A 127 -11.49 -1.30 -1.84
C ASP A 127 -11.09 -0.48 -0.60
N CYS A 128 -10.44 -1.10 0.38
CA CYS A 128 -9.98 -0.41 1.59
C CYS A 128 -8.91 0.65 1.27
N LEU A 129 -7.99 0.36 0.36
CA LEU A 129 -6.90 1.27 -0.01
C LEU A 129 -7.43 2.51 -0.72
N GLU A 130 -8.38 2.37 -1.65
CA GLU A 130 -8.98 3.52 -2.33
C GLU A 130 -9.64 4.47 -1.33
N CYS A 131 -10.45 3.93 -0.42
CA CYS A 131 -11.09 4.72 0.64
C CYS A 131 -10.06 5.44 1.51
N LYS A 132 -9.01 4.73 1.96
CA LYS A 132 -7.99 5.29 2.86
C LYS A 132 -7.07 6.30 2.16
N ALA A 133 -6.73 6.07 0.89
CA ALA A 133 -5.94 7.00 0.10
C ALA A 133 -6.69 8.33 -0.12
N TRP A 134 -8.01 8.25 -0.35
CA TRP A 134 -8.86 9.42 -0.43
C TRP A 134 -8.98 10.15 0.92
N GLU A 135 -9.28 9.43 2.01
CA GLU A 135 -9.39 10.00 3.37
C GLU A 135 -8.11 10.71 3.81
N ASN A 136 -6.95 10.14 3.50
CA ASN A 136 -5.65 10.67 3.90
C ASN A 136 -5.05 11.66 2.88
N ASN A 137 -5.75 11.93 1.77
CA ASN A 137 -5.27 12.78 0.68
C ASN A 137 -3.84 12.41 0.24
N VAL A 138 -3.65 11.14 -0.12
CA VAL A 138 -2.39 10.64 -0.65
C VAL A 138 -2.32 10.88 -2.15
N ASP A 139 -1.16 11.34 -2.63
CA ASP A 139 -0.93 11.54 -4.05
C ASP A 139 -1.09 10.22 -4.83
N SER A 140 -1.88 10.26 -5.91
CA SER A 140 -2.10 9.13 -6.82
C SER A 140 -0.83 8.66 -7.54
N GLU A 141 0.21 9.51 -7.62
CA GLU A 141 1.53 9.11 -8.12
C GLU A 141 2.28 8.21 -7.10
N ILE A 142 1.95 8.29 -5.81
CA ILE A 142 2.55 7.47 -4.75
C ILE A 142 1.72 6.20 -4.52
N ILE A 143 0.41 6.33 -4.36
CA ILE A 143 -0.52 5.21 -4.26
C ILE A 143 -1.49 5.28 -5.44
N PRO A 144 -1.27 4.48 -6.50
CA PRO A 144 -2.19 4.47 -7.64
C PRO A 144 -3.50 3.78 -7.28
N ASN A 145 -4.57 4.15 -7.98
CA ASN A 145 -5.83 3.42 -7.88
C ASN A 145 -5.68 2.00 -8.46
N LEU A 146 -5.91 1.01 -7.58
CA LEU A 146 -5.76 -0.41 -7.88
C LEU A 146 -7.04 -1.04 -8.45
N LEU A 147 -8.19 -0.39 -8.31
CA LEU A 147 -9.47 -0.84 -8.87
C LEU A 147 -9.45 -0.68 -10.39
N VAL A 148 -9.86 -1.74 -11.09
CA VAL A 148 -10.01 -1.75 -12.53
C VAL A 148 -11.44 -2.07 -12.87
N PHE A 149 -12.09 -1.20 -13.64
CA PHE A 149 -13.46 -1.42 -14.11
C PHE A 149 -13.44 -1.82 -15.58
N GLU A 150 -14.38 -2.68 -15.96
CA GLU A 150 -14.56 -3.11 -17.34
C GLU A 150 -14.85 -1.88 -18.21
N LYS A 151 -14.22 -1.83 -19.39
CA LYS A 151 -14.60 -0.83 -20.40
C LYS A 151 -15.98 -1.23 -20.93
N ASN A 152 -17.02 -0.48 -20.54
CA ASN A 152 -18.31 -0.58 -21.22
C ASN A 152 -18.07 -0.32 -22.70
N GLY A 153 -18.28 -1.34 -23.55
CA GLY A 153 -17.99 -1.27 -24.97
C GLY A 153 -18.61 -0.02 -25.59
N SER A 154 -17.78 0.78 -26.25
CA SER A 154 -18.19 1.83 -27.18
C SER A 154 -18.38 1.24 -28.56
#